data_AF-A0A4P2QUU3-F1
#
_entry.id   AF-A0A4P2QUU3-F1
#
_cell.length_a   1.000
_cell.length_b   1.000
_cell.length_c   1.000
_cell.angle_alpha   90.00
_cell.angle_beta   90.00
_cell.angle_gamma   90.00
#
_symmetry.space_group_name_H-M   'P 1'
#
loop_
_entity.id
_entity.type
_entity.pdbx_description
1 polymer ?
#
loop_
_entity_poly.entity_id
_entity_poly.type
_entity_poly.pdbx_seq_one_letter_code
_entity_poly.pdbx_strand_id
1 'polypeptide(L)' 'MNEQDRRMMEWVRRFNPYDLYSKADAPPDVERLKPFYKELIAEFLPAELRW' A
#
# COMPACT_ATOMS: atom_id res chain seq x y z
N MET A 1 19.30 13.67 -5.34
CA MET A 1 17.96 13.86 -5.93
C MET A 1 18.12 14.16 -7.40
N ASN A 2 17.96 13.14 -8.24
CA ASN A 2 17.94 13.27 -9.70
C ASN A 2 16.54 13.73 -10.17
N GLU A 3 16.35 13.90 -11.47
CA GLU A 3 15.06 14.35 -12.04
C GLU A 3 13.93 13.35 -11.82
N GLN A 4 14.22 12.05 -11.90
CA GLN A 4 13.23 11.01 -11.61
C GLN A 4 12.78 11.06 -10.15
N ASP A 5 13.69 11.23 -9.20
CA ASP A 5 13.38 11.37 -7.78
C ASP A 5 12.44 12.55 -7.53
N ARG A 6 12.67 13.68 -8.22
CA ARG A 6 11.80 14.87 -8.12
C ARG A 6 10.39 14.61 -8.66
N ARG A 7 10.25 13.84 -9.74
CA ARG A 7 8.94 13.40 -10.25
C ARG A 7 8.25 12.42 -9.31
N MET A 8 8.99 11.48 -8.72
CA MET A 8 8.44 10.48 -7.80
C MET A 8 8.02 11.08 -6.45
N MET A 9 8.58 12.22 -6.05
CA MET A 9 8.22 12.93 -4.82
C MET A 9 6.72 13.28 -4.76
N GLU A 10 6.06 13.51 -5.90
CA GLU A 10 4.61 13.72 -5.95
C GLU A 10 3.84 12.49 -5.44
N TRP A 11 4.22 11.30 -5.89
CA TRP A 11 3.58 10.04 -5.48
C TRP A 11 3.87 9.71 -4.02
N VAL A 12 5.09 9.95 -3.55
CA VAL A 12 5.45 9.81 -2.12
C VAL A 12 4.58 10.72 -1.26
N ARG A 13 4.42 11.99 -1.65
CA ARG A 13 3.57 12.94 -0.91
C ARG A 13 2.10 12.59 -0.93
N ARG A 14 1.60 11.97 -2.02
CA ARG A 14 0.21 11.49 -2.09
C ARG A 14 -0.03 10.26 -1.21
N PHE A 15 0.95 9.37 -1.10
CA PHE A 15 0.83 8.17 -0.29
C PHE A 15 1.00 8.46 1.22
N ASN A 16 1.90 9.37 1.58
CA ASN A 16 2.30 9.63 2.97
C ASN A 16 1.11 9.92 3.93
N PRO A 17 0.07 10.72 3.57
CA PRO A 17 -1.08 10.94 4.44
C PRO A 17 -1.79 9.65 4.88
N TYR A 18 -1.88 8.64 4.00
CA TYR A 18 -2.49 7.37 4.35
C TYR A 18 -1.62 6.61 5.35
N ASP A 19 -0.31 6.51 5.13
CA ASP A 19 0.59 5.87 6.09
C ASP A 19 0.54 6.60 7.44
N LEU A 20 0.67 7.92 7.45
CA LEU A 20 0.80 8.69 8.69
C LEU A 20 -0.51 8.77 9.49
N TYR A 21 -1.63 9.07 8.82
CA TYR A 21 -2.87 9.43 9.50
C TYR A 21 -3.92 8.31 9.56
N SER A 22 -3.68 7.15 8.93
CA SER A 22 -4.57 5.97 9.11
C SER A 22 -4.25 5.16 10.37
N LYS A 23 -3.16 5.49 11.07
CA LYS A 23 -2.78 4.86 12.33
C LYS A 23 -3.82 5.22 13.40
N ALA A 24 -4.60 4.24 13.82
CA ALA A 24 -5.63 4.36 14.84
C ALA A 24 -5.34 3.39 15.99
N ASP A 25 -5.85 3.69 17.19
CA ASP A 25 -5.69 2.83 18.38
C ASP A 25 -6.39 1.48 18.21
N ALA A 26 -7.50 1.46 17.47
CA ALA A 26 -8.24 0.25 17.17
C ALA A 26 -7.72 -0.39 15.87
N PRO A 27 -7.40 -1.71 15.88
CA PRO A 27 -7.00 -2.42 14.68
C PRO A 27 -8.18 -2.56 13.71
N PRO A 28 -7.93 -2.63 12.39
CA PRO A 28 -8.96 -2.89 11.41
C PRO A 28 -9.48 -4.34 11.49
N ASP A 29 -10.71 -4.55 11.03
CA ASP A 29 -11.29 -5.89 10.89
C ASP A 29 -10.65 -6.63 9.71
N VAL A 30 -9.68 -7.49 10.03
CA VAL A 30 -8.91 -8.23 9.04
C VAL A 30 -9.78 -9.22 8.26
N GLU A 31 -10.70 -9.92 8.92
CA GLU A 31 -11.48 -10.98 8.24
C GLU A 31 -12.46 -10.39 7.22
N ARG A 32 -13.01 -9.21 7.51
CA ARG A 32 -13.82 -8.47 6.52
C ARG A 32 -13.01 -7.97 5.32
N LEU A 33 -11.78 -7.50 5.55
CA LEU A 33 -10.96 -6.87 4.50
C LEU A 33 -10.18 -7.87 3.63
N LYS A 34 -9.90 -9.05 4.17
CA LYS A 34 -9.07 -10.09 3.55
C LYS A 34 -9.52 -10.50 2.14
N PRO A 35 -10.82 -10.70 1.81
CA PRO A 35 -11.22 -11.07 0.46
C PRO A 35 -10.81 -10.02 -0.58
N PHE A 36 -11.06 -8.74 -0.28
CA PHE A 36 -10.71 -7.62 -1.15
C PHE A 36 -9.20 -7.53 -1.43
N TYR A 37 -8.37 -7.60 -0.40
CA TYR A 37 -6.92 -7.54 -0.59
C TYR A 37 -6.37 -8.79 -1.29
N LYS A 38 -6.98 -9.97 -1.10
CA LYS A 38 -6.59 -11.19 -1.82
C LYS A 38 -6.83 -11.08 -3.32
N GLU A 39 -7.95 -10.47 -3.74
CA GLU A 39 -8.23 -10.22 -5.16
C GLU A 39 -7.16 -9.31 -5.78
N LEU A 40 -6.80 -8.21 -5.11
CA LEU A 40 -5.73 -7.32 -5.56
C LEU A 40 -4.36 -8.02 -5.61
N ILE A 41 -4.03 -8.82 -4.60
CA ILE A 41 -2.77 -9.58 -4.60
C ILE A 41 -2.71 -10.52 -5.82
N ALA A 42 -3.80 -11.23 -6.13
CA ALA A 42 -3.86 -12.13 -7.27
C ALA A 42 -3.79 -11.39 -8.62
N GLU A 43 -4.26 -10.14 -8.69
CA GLU A 43 -4.18 -9.29 -9.90
C GLU A 43 -2.75 -8.77 -10.15
N PHE A 44 -2.07 -8.30 -9.10
CA PHE A 44 -0.81 -7.57 -9.25
C PHE A 44 0.45 -8.41 -8.99
N LEU A 45 0.35 -9.56 -8.33
CA LEU A 45 1.49 -10.37 -7.88
C LEU A 45 1.36 -11.83 -8.34
N PRO A 46 2.49 -12.55 -8.54
CA PRO A 46 2.47 -13.99 -8.76
C PRO A 46 2.00 -14.74 -7.50
N ALA A 47 1.47 -15.96 -7.69
CA ALA A 47 0.98 -16.79 -6.60
C ALA A 47 2.05 -17.13 -5.55
N GLU A 48 3.30 -17.26 -5.97
CA GLU A 48 4.45 -17.49 -5.09
C GLU A 48 5.54 -16.45 -5.36
N LEU A 49 6.06 -15.86 -4.29
CA LEU A 49 7.11 -14.87 -4.30
C LEU A 49 8.39 -15.50 -3.71
N ARG A 50 9.54 -15.17 -4.29
CA ARG A 50 10.85 -15.52 -3.73
C ARG A 50 11.33 -14.34 -2.89
N TRP A 51 11.29 -14.52 -1.57
CA TRP A 51 11.61 -13.50 -0.58
C TRP A 51 13.04 -13.64 -0.07
#